data_AF-A0ABD1JXF1-F1
#
_entry.id   AF-A0ABD1JXF1-F1
#
_cell.length_a   1.000
_cell.length_b   1.000
_cell.length_c   1.000
_cell.angle_alpha   90.00
_cell.angle_beta   90.00
_cell.angle_gamma   90.00
#
_symmetry.space_group_name_H-M   'P 1'
#
loop_
_entity.id
_entity.type
_entity.pdbx_description
1 polymer ?
#
loop_
_entity_poly.entity_id
_entity_poly.type
_entity_poly.pdbx_seq_one_letter_code
_entity_poly.pdbx_strand_id
1 'polypeptide(L)'
;MSEFIILALIILLVLSLVATIVFFVVYSGVFSDIVIRTGSPPIKKVTIAYKLQQGPYKECGAHFTDACSIGPKQPCIGVYYDDPKEMPEDKCRYIVGSILSEGDEKPDEDLLEGYKKFGFNVISFPEVDHAVTSAFPNKTPVSCMVGAKRVYPKLAEYIALISGRYSVVTKFHLALSN
;
A
#
# COMPACT_ATOMS: atom_id res chain seq x y z
N MET A 1 -9.32 -45.38 -28.25
CA MET A 1 -9.85 -44.12 -28.82
C MET A 1 -10.29 -43.14 -27.74
N SER A 2 -11.12 -43.54 -26.77
CA SER A 2 -11.56 -42.71 -25.64
C SER A 2 -10.43 -42.26 -24.70
N GLU A 3 -9.47 -43.14 -24.39
CA GLU A 3 -8.35 -42.82 -23.47
C GLU A 3 -7.44 -41.71 -24.00
N PHE A 4 -7.13 -41.71 -25.31
CA PHE A 4 -6.35 -40.65 -25.95
C PHE A 4 -7.10 -39.31 -25.95
N ILE A 5 -8.43 -39.33 -26.09
CA ILE A 5 -9.27 -38.14 -26.00
C ILE A 5 -9.27 -37.60 -24.57
N ILE A 6 -9.41 -38.46 -23.57
CA ILE A 6 -9.36 -38.08 -22.15
C ILE A 6 -7.99 -37.47 -21.82
N LEU A 7 -6.89 -38.10 -22.23
CA LEU A 7 -5.54 -37.58 -22.02
C LEU A 7 -5.36 -36.19 -22.68
N ALA A 8 -5.84 -36.03 -23.91
CA ALA A 8 -5.79 -34.74 -24.61
C ALA A 8 -6.61 -33.65 -23.89
N LEU A 9 -7.79 -33.99 -23.36
CA LEU A 9 -8.62 -33.07 -22.59
C LEU A 9 -7.96 -32.69 -21.25
N ILE A 10 -7.30 -33.63 -20.57
CA ILE A 10 -6.54 -33.35 -19.35
C ILE A 10 -5.38 -32.41 -19.66
N ILE A 11 -4.62 -32.66 -20.73
CA ILE A 11 -3.51 -31.77 -21.14
C ILE A 11 -4.05 -30.37 -21.47
N LEU A 12 -5.14 -30.28 -22.23
CA LEU A 12 -5.76 -28.99 -22.56
C LEU A 12 -6.24 -28.25 -21.30
N LEU A 13 -6.87 -28.95 -20.35
CA LEU A 13 -7.31 -28.37 -19.09
C LEU A 13 -6.12 -27.84 -18.27
N VAL A 14 -5.05 -28.63 -18.15
CA VAL A 14 -3.83 -28.23 -17.43
C VAL A 14 -3.19 -27.01 -18.10
N LEU A 15 -3.07 -27.01 -19.43
CA LEU A 15 -2.54 -25.86 -20.18
C LEU A 15 -3.40 -24.60 -20.00
N SER A 16 -4.73 -24.74 -20.02
CA SER A 16 -5.65 -23.63 -19.76
C SER A 16 -5.48 -23.09 -18.34
N LEU A 17 -5.37 -23.96 -17.34
CA LEU A 17 -5.16 -23.56 -15.94
C LEU A 17 -3.82 -22.82 -15.78
N VAL A 18 -2.75 -23.33 -16.38
CA VAL A 18 -1.43 -22.67 -16.36
C VAL A 18 -1.50 -21.29 -17.04
N ALA A 19 -2.18 -21.18 -18.18
CA ALA A 19 -2.36 -19.90 -18.87
C ALA A 19 -3.12 -18.88 -18.00
N THR A 20 -4.17 -19.29 -17.30
CA THR A 20 -4.91 -18.43 -16.37
C THR A 20 -4.04 -17.96 -15.20
N ILE A 21 -3.22 -18.85 -14.63
CA ILE A 21 -2.29 -18.49 -13.55
C ILE A 21 -1.25 -17.49 -14.05
N VAL A 22 -0.64 -17.73 -15.22
CA VAL A 22 0.34 -16.81 -15.82
C VAL A 22 -0.29 -15.44 -16.08
N PHE A 23 -1.49 -15.42 -16.66
CA PHE A 23 -2.23 -14.17 -16.88
C PHE A 23 -2.50 -13.44 -15.55
N PHE A 24 -2.92 -14.15 -14.50
CA PHE A 24 -3.15 -13.55 -13.19
C PHE A 24 -1.87 -12.97 -12.57
N VAL A 25 -0.74 -13.68 -12.68
CA VAL A 25 0.57 -13.21 -12.19
C VAL A 25 1.00 -11.94 -12.93
N VAL A 26 0.88 -11.91 -14.26
CA VAL A 26 1.20 -10.72 -15.06
C VAL A 26 0.26 -9.56 -14.71
N TYR A 27 -1.04 -9.83 -14.61
CA TYR A 27 -2.06 -8.84 -14.28
C TYR A 27 -1.86 -8.23 -12.88
N SER A 28 -1.42 -9.05 -11.91
CA SER A 28 -1.11 -8.62 -10.55
C SER A 28 0.12 -7.70 -10.46
N GLY A 29 0.86 -7.49 -11.56
CA GLY A 29 1.99 -6.58 -11.59
C GLY A 29 3.27 -7.16 -10.99
N VAL A 30 3.39 -8.49 -10.88
CA VAL A 30 4.62 -9.13 -10.39
C VAL A 30 5.85 -8.73 -11.20
N PHE A 31 5.69 -8.42 -12.48
CA PHE A 31 6.75 -7.94 -13.38
C PHE A 31 6.80 -6.42 -13.53
N SER A 32 6.00 -5.66 -12.77
CA SER A 32 6.04 -4.20 -12.85
C SER A 32 7.39 -3.68 -12.37
N ASP A 33 7.91 -2.71 -13.13
CA ASP A 33 9.14 -2.02 -12.81
C ASP A 33 8.96 -1.13 -11.58
N ILE A 34 9.96 -1.18 -10.70
CA ILE A 34 10.01 -0.38 -9.48
C ILE A 34 10.91 0.80 -9.79
N VAL A 35 10.28 1.94 -10.06
CA VAL A 35 10.98 3.21 -10.25
C VAL A 35 11.01 3.93 -8.90
N ILE A 36 12.22 4.23 -8.43
CA ILE A 36 12.44 5.07 -7.24
C ILE A 36 12.74 6.49 -7.75
N ARG A 37 12.03 7.47 -7.19
CA ARG A 37 12.16 8.89 -7.52
C ARG A 37 12.53 9.68 -6.28
N THR A 38 13.29 10.75 -6.47
CA THR A 38 13.77 11.63 -5.40
C THR A 38 13.43 13.05 -5.82
N GLY A 39 12.76 13.79 -4.95
CA GLY A 39 12.32 15.16 -5.25
C GLY A 39 11.09 15.54 -4.43
N SER A 40 10.34 16.52 -4.91
CA SER A 40 9.07 16.88 -4.30
C SER A 40 8.10 15.70 -4.37
N PRO A 41 7.48 15.28 -3.25
CA PRO A 41 6.50 14.21 -3.25
C PRO A 41 5.34 14.56 -4.17
N PRO A 42 4.65 13.55 -4.73
CA PRO A 42 3.42 13.78 -5.49
C PRO A 42 2.26 14.26 -4.59
N ILE A 43 2.46 14.25 -3.27
CA ILE A 43 1.47 14.59 -2.26
C ILE A 43 1.79 15.97 -1.69
N LYS A 44 0.83 16.90 -1.72
CA LYS A 44 0.95 18.20 -1.02
C LYS A 44 0.62 18.06 0.47
N LYS A 45 0.29 19.16 1.14
CA LYS A 45 -0.34 19.13 2.46
C LYS A 45 -1.56 18.21 2.44
N VAL A 46 -1.64 17.21 3.31
CA VAL A 46 -2.78 16.26 3.32
C VAL A 46 -3.43 16.20 4.68
N THR A 47 -4.76 16.21 4.69
CA THR A 47 -5.55 15.95 5.88
C THR A 47 -6.08 14.53 5.82
N ILE A 48 -5.78 13.75 6.85
CA ILE A 48 -6.16 12.34 6.90
C ILE A 48 -6.99 12.05 8.14
N ALA A 49 -7.95 11.14 8.01
CA ALA A 49 -8.61 10.48 9.12
C ALA A 49 -7.93 9.15 9.38
N TYR A 50 -7.45 8.90 10.59
CA TYR A 50 -6.63 7.74 10.91
C TYR A 50 -7.00 7.12 12.26
N LYS A 51 -6.70 5.84 12.41
CA LYS A 51 -6.63 5.13 13.70
C LYS A 51 -5.21 4.67 13.94
N LEU A 52 -4.75 4.84 15.17
CA LEU A 52 -3.51 4.26 15.65
C LEU A 52 -3.73 2.78 15.92
N GLN A 53 -2.86 1.96 15.35
CA GLN A 53 -2.84 0.52 15.52
C GLN A 53 -1.46 0.08 15.99
N GLN A 54 -1.44 -1.03 16.70
CA GLN A 54 -0.23 -1.70 17.14
C GLN A 54 -0.38 -3.19 16.90
N GLY A 55 0.65 -3.80 16.31
CA GLY A 55 0.67 -5.23 16.02
C GLY A 55 1.21 -5.56 14.64
N PRO A 56 1.07 -6.82 14.21
CA PRO A 56 1.64 -7.32 12.96
C PRO A 56 1.08 -6.59 11.74
N TYR A 57 1.95 -6.06 10.88
CA TYR A 57 1.54 -5.35 9.66
C TYR A 57 0.77 -6.23 8.67
N LYS A 58 0.82 -7.56 8.81
CA LYS A 58 0.03 -8.49 7.99
C LYS A 58 -1.47 -8.36 8.24
N GLU A 59 -1.85 -7.86 9.41
CA GLU A 59 -3.25 -7.67 9.82
C GLU A 59 -3.80 -6.30 9.42
N CYS A 60 -2.98 -5.43 8.81
CA CYS A 60 -3.40 -4.07 8.43
C CYS A 60 -4.57 -4.05 7.44
N GLY A 61 -4.77 -5.13 6.67
CA GLY A 61 -5.86 -5.26 5.70
C GLY A 61 -7.26 -5.10 6.29
N ALA A 62 -7.49 -5.59 7.51
CA ALA A 62 -8.76 -5.40 8.20
C ALA A 62 -9.00 -3.92 8.53
N HIS A 63 -7.97 -3.22 9.02
CA HIS A 63 -8.07 -1.79 9.32
C HIS A 63 -8.25 -0.92 8.08
N PHE A 64 -7.71 -1.32 6.92
CA PHE A 64 -8.00 -0.66 5.65
C PHE A 64 -9.45 -0.88 5.22
N THR A 65 -10.02 -2.05 5.49
CA THR A 65 -11.42 -2.35 5.19
C THR A 65 -12.35 -1.49 6.06
N ASP A 66 -12.01 -1.30 7.34
CA ASP A 66 -12.76 -0.40 8.24
C ASP A 66 -12.77 1.04 7.73
N ALA A 67 -11.61 1.56 7.30
CA ALA A 67 -11.50 2.92 6.75
C ALA A 67 -12.27 3.06 5.43
N CYS A 68 -12.11 2.10 4.51
CA CYS A 68 -12.78 2.10 3.22
C CYS A 68 -14.31 1.97 3.34
N SER A 69 -14.81 1.29 4.38
CA SER A 69 -16.25 1.16 4.63
C SER A 69 -16.92 2.51 4.95
N ILE A 70 -16.18 3.47 5.49
CA ILE A 70 -16.69 4.81 5.82
C ILE A 70 -16.62 5.73 4.60
N GLY A 71 -15.49 5.71 3.89
CA GLY A 71 -15.25 6.53 2.71
C GLY A 71 -14.76 5.68 1.53
N PRO A 72 -15.64 4.95 0.82
CA PRO A 72 -15.23 4.02 -0.24
C PRO A 72 -14.65 4.72 -1.47
N LYS A 73 -14.91 6.03 -1.61
CA LYS A 73 -14.36 6.88 -2.68
C LYS A 73 -13.06 7.57 -2.27
N GLN A 74 -12.67 7.48 -0.99
CA GLN A 74 -11.49 8.16 -0.48
C GLN A 74 -10.25 7.28 -0.62
N PRO A 75 -9.11 7.85 -1.04
CA PRO A 75 -7.86 7.11 -1.07
C PRO A 75 -7.45 6.67 0.34
N CYS A 76 -7.03 5.42 0.48
CA CYS A 76 -6.52 4.89 1.73
C CYS A 76 -5.06 5.30 1.97
N ILE A 77 -4.66 5.40 3.23
CA ILE A 77 -3.28 5.72 3.62
C ILE A 77 -2.83 4.89 4.82
N GLY A 78 -1.58 4.42 4.79
CA GLY A 78 -0.93 3.77 5.92
C GLY A 78 0.41 4.43 6.23
N VAL A 79 0.68 4.73 7.49
CA VAL A 79 2.01 5.20 7.92
C VAL A 79 2.56 4.23 8.94
N TYR A 80 3.74 3.69 8.66
CA TYR A 80 4.38 2.65 9.45
C TYR A 80 5.63 3.24 10.10
N TYR A 81 5.65 3.26 11.44
CA TYR A 81 6.70 3.97 12.19
C TYR A 81 7.89 3.09 12.51
N ASP A 82 7.67 1.79 12.70
CA ASP A 82 8.69 0.86 13.18
C ASP A 82 9.08 -0.15 12.08
N ASP A 83 10.32 -0.63 12.08
CA ASP A 83 10.77 -1.71 11.19
C ASP A 83 10.48 -3.09 11.83
N PRO A 84 9.65 -3.95 11.21
CA PRO A 84 9.34 -5.28 11.75
C PRO A 84 10.55 -6.23 11.76
N LYS A 85 11.68 -5.87 11.14
CA LYS A 85 12.94 -6.62 11.24
C LYS A 85 13.74 -6.27 12.49
N GLU A 86 13.56 -5.05 13.02
CA GLU A 86 14.30 -4.55 14.18
C GLU A 86 13.46 -4.61 15.46
N MET A 87 12.14 -4.58 15.34
CA MET A 87 11.19 -4.59 16.45
C MET A 87 10.26 -5.81 16.35
N PRO A 88 9.87 -6.42 17.49
CA PRO A 88 8.85 -7.48 17.49
C PRO A 88 7.56 -7.02 16.83
N GLU A 89 6.97 -7.86 15.95
CA GLU A 89 5.77 -7.53 15.16
C GLU A 89 4.62 -7.03 16.07
N ASP A 90 4.44 -7.60 17.26
CA ASP A 90 3.39 -7.21 18.22
C ASP A 90 3.53 -5.79 18.77
N LYS A 91 4.72 -5.19 18.67
CA LYS A 91 5.00 -3.85 19.18
C LYS A 91 5.07 -2.80 18.09
N CYS A 92 5.09 -3.20 16.83
CA CYS A 92 5.14 -2.30 15.69
C CYS A 92 3.90 -1.40 15.63
N ARG A 93 4.11 -0.09 15.54
CA ARG A 93 3.06 0.91 15.50
C ARG A 93 2.88 1.42 14.09
N TYR A 94 1.63 1.61 13.73
CA TYR A 94 1.25 2.14 12.44
C TYR A 94 -0.10 2.85 12.55
N ILE A 95 -0.36 3.76 11.62
CA ILE A 95 -1.67 4.37 11.46
C ILE A 95 -2.26 3.93 10.14
N VAL A 96 -3.56 3.64 10.14
CA VAL A 96 -4.33 3.32 8.93
C VAL A 96 -5.52 4.26 8.86
N GLY A 97 -5.82 4.73 7.67
CA GLY A 97 -6.82 5.75 7.48
C GLY A 97 -7.15 6.02 6.02
N SER A 98 -7.83 7.14 5.82
CA SER A 98 -8.17 7.66 4.50
C SER A 98 -7.78 9.12 4.40
N ILE A 99 -7.40 9.54 3.20
CA ILE A 99 -7.14 10.94 2.87
C ILE A 99 -8.49 11.64 2.72
N LEU A 100 -8.69 12.72 3.44
CA LEU A 100 -9.93 13.51 3.39
C LEU A 100 -9.81 14.72 2.45
N SER A 101 -8.61 15.33 2.40
CA SER A 101 -8.31 16.39 1.45
C SER A 101 -6.82 16.50 1.19
N GLU A 102 -6.48 17.00 0.01
CA GLU A 102 -5.11 17.29 -0.42
C GLU A 102 -4.99 18.77 -0.84
N GLY A 103 -3.89 19.41 -0.45
CA GLY A 103 -3.63 20.84 -0.66
C GLY A 103 -4.43 21.74 0.30
N ASP A 104 -5.02 22.78 -0.28
CA ASP A 104 -5.84 23.78 0.43
C ASP A 104 -7.34 23.48 0.39
N GLU A 105 -7.72 22.31 -0.15
CA GLU A 105 -9.10 21.88 -0.16
C GLU A 105 -9.58 21.55 1.26
N LYS A 106 -10.76 22.06 1.60
CA LYS A 106 -11.40 21.73 2.87
C LYS A 106 -11.93 20.30 2.81
N PRO A 107 -11.69 19.48 3.83
CA PRO A 107 -12.28 18.15 3.92
C PRO A 107 -13.81 18.28 4.01
N ASP A 108 -14.50 17.36 3.35
CA ASP A 108 -15.95 17.24 3.42
C ASP A 108 -16.40 17.01 4.88
N GLU A 109 -17.28 17.87 5.38
CA GLU A 109 -17.75 17.86 6.76
C GLU A 109 -18.53 16.58 7.09
N ASP A 110 -19.32 16.05 6.14
CA ASP A 110 -20.10 14.83 6.34
C ASP A 110 -19.18 13.61 6.49
N LEU A 111 -18.12 13.54 5.68
CA LEU A 111 -17.09 12.50 5.80
C LEU A 111 -16.32 12.65 7.11
N LEU A 112 -15.94 13.87 7.47
CA LEU A 112 -15.22 14.15 8.71
C LEU A 112 -16.02 13.68 9.94
N GLU A 113 -17.32 13.98 9.98
CA GLU A 113 -18.22 13.51 11.05
C GLU A 113 -18.37 12.00 11.04
N GLY A 114 -18.50 11.38 9.87
CA GLY A 114 -18.51 9.93 9.71
C GLY A 114 -17.29 9.27 10.35
N TYR A 115 -16.09 9.70 9.95
CA TYR A 115 -14.83 9.16 10.50
C TYR A 115 -14.72 9.37 12.02
N LYS A 116 -15.07 10.55 12.53
CA LYS A 116 -15.08 10.83 13.98
C LYS A 116 -16.04 9.93 14.74
N LYS A 117 -17.24 9.68 14.20
CA LYS A 117 -18.25 8.79 14.81
C LYS A 117 -17.74 7.36 14.95
N PHE A 118 -16.92 6.90 14.02
CA PHE A 118 -16.27 5.59 14.08
C PHE A 118 -14.94 5.59 14.84
N GLY A 119 -14.59 6.70 15.52
CA GLY A 119 -13.41 6.79 16.39
C GLY A 119 -12.08 7.01 15.64
N PHE A 120 -12.12 7.58 14.43
CA PHE A 120 -10.91 8.03 13.74
C PHE A 120 -10.50 9.43 14.23
N ASN A 121 -9.21 9.61 14.41
CA ASN A 121 -8.60 10.91 14.67
C ASN A 121 -8.29 11.60 13.35
N VAL A 122 -8.20 12.93 13.36
CA VAL A 122 -7.90 13.72 12.16
C VAL A 122 -6.60 14.47 12.39
N ILE A 123 -5.69 14.38 11.43
CA ILE A 123 -4.42 15.12 11.44
C ILE A 123 -4.12 15.64 10.04
N SER A 124 -3.49 16.80 9.97
CA SER A 124 -2.94 17.33 8.73
C SER A 124 -1.42 17.18 8.74
N PHE A 125 -0.88 16.53 7.72
CA PHE A 125 0.57 16.48 7.49
C PHE A 125 1.01 17.71 6.68
N PRO A 126 2.11 18.36 7.07
CA PRO A 126 2.69 19.45 6.29
C PRO A 126 3.25 18.92 4.96
N GLU A 127 3.36 19.80 3.97
CA GLU A 127 4.09 19.51 2.74
C GLU A 127 5.58 19.32 3.06
N VAL A 128 6.22 18.36 2.40
CA VAL A 128 7.65 18.08 2.54
C VAL A 128 8.36 18.36 1.22
N ASP A 129 9.50 19.05 1.26
CA ASP A 129 10.21 19.47 0.05
C ASP A 129 10.91 18.30 -0.66
N HIS A 130 11.33 17.29 0.12
CA HIS A 130 12.14 16.18 -0.35
C HIS A 130 11.65 14.86 0.20
N ALA A 131 11.26 13.95 -0.71
CA ALA A 131 10.87 12.60 -0.37
C ALA A 131 11.48 11.60 -1.38
N VAL A 132 11.77 10.40 -0.87
CA VAL A 132 12.04 9.24 -1.71
C VAL A 132 10.71 8.53 -1.92
N THR A 133 10.27 8.44 -3.17
CA THR A 133 8.97 7.89 -3.53
C THR A 133 9.12 6.74 -4.51
N SER A 134 8.20 5.79 -4.44
CA SER A 134 8.05 4.74 -5.44
C SER A 134 6.58 4.42 -5.58
N ALA A 135 6.18 4.01 -6.79
CA ALA A 135 4.82 3.60 -7.10
C ALA A 135 4.84 2.15 -7.56
N PHE A 136 3.88 1.36 -7.07
CA PHE A 136 3.68 -0.02 -7.47
C PHE A 136 2.18 -0.29 -7.67
N PRO A 137 1.78 -1.04 -8.71
CA PRO A 137 0.37 -1.31 -8.93
C PRO A 137 -0.27 -2.04 -7.75
N ASN A 138 -1.36 -1.49 -7.22
CA ASN A 138 -2.13 -2.09 -6.14
C ASN A 138 -3.48 -2.60 -6.67
N LYS A 139 -3.47 -3.73 -7.40
CA LYS A 139 -4.69 -4.28 -8.04
C LYS A 139 -5.29 -5.49 -7.32
N THR A 140 -4.45 -6.23 -6.59
CA THR A 140 -4.85 -7.46 -5.91
C THR A 140 -4.13 -7.58 -4.57
N PRO A 141 -4.62 -8.37 -3.61
CA PRO A 141 -3.89 -8.63 -2.36
C PRO A 141 -2.46 -9.19 -2.60
N VAL A 142 -2.30 -9.98 -3.67
CA VAL A 142 -0.98 -10.48 -4.10
C VAL A 142 -0.08 -9.32 -4.53
N SER A 143 -0.62 -8.33 -5.24
CA SER A 143 0.11 -7.11 -5.61
C SER A 143 0.61 -6.35 -4.39
N CYS A 144 -0.19 -6.19 -3.33
CA CYS A 144 0.25 -5.56 -2.07
C CYS A 144 1.46 -6.28 -1.48
N MET A 145 1.36 -7.62 -1.36
CA MET A 145 2.41 -8.44 -0.75
C MET A 145 3.69 -8.42 -1.58
N VAL A 146 3.57 -8.57 -2.90
CA VAL A 146 4.71 -8.54 -3.83
C VAL A 146 5.33 -7.14 -3.86
N GLY A 147 4.50 -6.09 -3.87
CA GLY A 147 4.93 -4.70 -3.78
C GLY A 147 5.75 -4.47 -2.52
N ALA A 148 5.24 -4.83 -1.34
CA ALA A 148 5.99 -4.72 -0.09
C ALA A 148 7.34 -5.47 -0.16
N LYS A 149 7.33 -6.75 -0.58
CA LYS A 149 8.55 -7.57 -0.63
C LYS A 149 9.60 -7.07 -1.63
N ARG A 150 9.20 -6.48 -2.76
CA ARG A 150 10.15 -6.01 -3.80
C ARG A 150 10.54 -4.54 -3.65
N VAL A 151 9.60 -3.68 -3.24
CA VAL A 151 9.81 -2.23 -3.14
C VAL A 151 10.59 -1.87 -1.89
N TYR A 152 10.29 -2.46 -0.72
CA TYR A 152 10.95 -2.08 0.53
C TYR A 152 12.47 -2.32 0.55
N PRO A 153 13.00 -3.46 0.05
CA PRO A 153 14.45 -3.66 -0.03
C PRO A 153 15.13 -2.64 -0.94
N LYS A 154 14.58 -2.40 -2.15
CA LYS A 154 15.12 -1.42 -3.09
C LYS A 154 15.08 0.00 -2.55
N LEU A 155 13.99 0.38 -1.87
CA LEU A 155 13.89 1.65 -1.17
C LEU A 155 14.95 1.75 -0.08
N ALA A 156 15.14 0.71 0.74
CA ALA A 156 16.13 0.70 1.80
C ALA A 156 17.56 0.81 1.26
N GLU A 157 17.89 0.10 0.18
CA GLU A 157 19.18 0.20 -0.51
C GLU A 157 19.42 1.61 -1.07
N TYR A 158 18.41 2.19 -1.74
CA TYR A 158 18.48 3.54 -2.28
C TYR A 158 18.63 4.59 -1.18
N ILE A 159 17.85 4.45 -0.11
CA ILE A 159 17.93 5.28 1.07
C ILE A 159 19.31 5.16 1.71
N ALA A 160 19.86 3.97 1.89
CA ALA A 160 21.21 3.77 2.45
C ALA A 160 22.29 4.45 1.59
N LEU A 161 22.14 4.37 0.27
CA LEU A 161 23.04 5.04 -0.69
C LEU A 161 23.04 6.57 -0.53
N ILE A 162 21.87 7.16 -0.30
CA ILE A 162 21.74 8.63 -0.10
C ILE A 162 21.92 9.05 1.35
N SER A 163 21.65 8.18 2.34
CA SER A 163 21.69 8.49 3.77
C SER A 163 23.10 8.49 4.34
N GLY A 164 24.08 7.96 3.58
CA GLY A 164 25.48 8.39 3.72
C GLY A 164 25.67 9.91 3.58
N ARG A 165 24.64 10.68 3.16
CA ARG A 165 24.62 12.15 3.12
C ARG A 165 23.53 12.82 3.97
N TYR A 166 22.43 12.17 4.37
CA TYR A 166 21.35 12.81 5.17
C TYR A 166 20.63 11.83 6.12
N SER A 167 20.30 12.32 7.32
CA SER A 167 19.59 11.58 8.37
C SER A 167 18.08 11.88 8.36
N VAL A 168 17.28 10.88 8.70
CA VAL A 168 15.80 10.88 8.81
C VAL A 168 15.08 10.43 7.54
N VAL A 169 14.57 9.20 7.59
CA VAL A 169 13.74 8.58 6.55
C VAL A 169 12.40 8.26 7.19
N THR A 170 11.43 9.15 7.02
CA THR A 170 10.04 8.85 7.36
C THR A 170 9.43 8.05 6.21
N LYS A 171 9.15 6.77 6.44
CA LYS A 171 8.54 5.88 5.44
C LYS A 171 7.04 6.20 5.33
N PHE A 172 6.67 7.02 4.35
CA PHE A 172 5.27 7.24 3.99
C PHE A 172 4.82 6.14 3.01
N HIS A 173 3.82 5.33 3.39
CA HIS A 173 3.21 4.35 2.50
C HIS A 173 1.85 4.87 2.02
N LEU A 174 1.87 5.62 0.92
CA LEU A 174 0.65 6.02 0.25
C LEU A 174 0.15 4.84 -0.59
N ALA A 175 -0.70 4.00 0.01
CA ALA A 175 -1.44 2.99 -0.73
C ALA A 175 -2.63 3.67 -1.43
N LEU A 176 -2.35 4.44 -2.49
CA LEU A 176 -3.40 4.92 -3.38
C LEU A 176 -4.06 3.71 -4.04
N SER A 177 -5.21 3.31 -3.51
CA SER A 177 -6.16 2.48 -4.23
C SER A 177 -6.83 3.38 -5.27
N ASN A 178 -6.52 3.14 -6.55
CA ASN A 178 -7.34 3.62 -7.66
C ASN A 178 -8.43 2.58 -7.96
#